data_AF-A0A1J4WGY9-F1
#
_entry.id   AF-A0A1J4WGY9-F1
#
_cell.length_a   1.000
_cell.length_b   1.000
_cell.length_c   1.000
_cell.angle_alpha   90.00
_cell.angle_beta   90.00
_cell.angle_gamma   90.00
#
_symmetry.space_group_name_H-M   'P 1'
#
loop_
_entity.id
_entity.type
_entity.pdbx_description
1 polymer ?
#
loop_
_entity_poly.entity_id
_entity_poly.type
_entity_poly.pdbx_seq_one_letter_code
_entity_poly.pdbx_strand_id
1 'polypeptide(L)'
;MNNFTNKDLEETAQSQGIKLGYLISTLEVSDEIKDSFLAILPKMSLEQIDSLILLLEQNYLQDQTKQVDQDFENELKKLSAEYNQETKKIKDDVAAQIDDVIKQI
;
A
#
# COMPACT_ATOMS: atom_id res chain seq x y z
N MET A 1 3.84 -30.93 19.94
CA MET A 1 3.51 -29.95 21.00
C MET A 1 4.71 -29.04 21.13
N ASN A 2 4.61 -27.79 20.68
CA ASN A 2 5.70 -26.82 20.79
C ASN A 2 5.77 -26.36 22.25
N ASN A 3 6.86 -26.70 22.93
CA ASN A 3 7.17 -26.18 24.25
C ASN A 3 7.71 -24.76 24.08
N PHE A 4 6.81 -23.77 23.92
CA PHE A 4 7.22 -22.38 24.07
C PHE A 4 7.67 -22.17 25.52
N THR A 5 8.89 -21.66 25.70
CA THR A 5 9.37 -21.30 27.02
C THR A 5 8.75 -19.97 27.45
N ASN A 6 8.62 -19.71 28.75
CA ASN A 6 8.11 -18.42 29.25
C ASN A 6 8.90 -17.22 28.69
N LYS A 7 10.17 -17.45 28.34
CA LYS A 7 11.04 -16.47 27.69
C LYS A 7 10.57 -16.13 26.26
N ASP A 8 10.16 -17.13 25.47
CA ASP A 8 9.69 -16.91 24.10
C ASP A 8 8.38 -16.10 24.09
N LEU A 9 7.52 -16.32 25.09
CA LEU A 9 6.28 -15.56 25.27
C LEU A 9 6.56 -14.11 25.67
N GLU A 10 7.52 -13.88 26.57
CA GLU A 10 7.92 -12.54 26.99
C GLU A 10 8.54 -11.73 25.84
N GLU A 11 9.42 -12.35 25.07
CA GLU A 11 10.03 -11.73 23.88
C GLU A 11 8.97 -11.38 22.82
N THR A 12 7.99 -12.27 22.61
CA THR A 12 6.88 -12.02 21.67
C THR A 12 6.01 -10.85 22.14
N ALA A 13 5.64 -10.83 23.42
CA ALA A 13 4.83 -9.75 23.99
C ALA A 13 5.56 -8.41 23.95
N GLN A 14 6.87 -8.40 24.22
CA GLN A 14 7.70 -7.20 24.13
C GLN A 14 7.77 -6.67 22.70
N SER A 15 8.01 -7.56 21.72
CA SER A 15 8.05 -7.21 20.31
C SER A 15 6.73 -6.62 19.82
N GLN A 16 5.61 -7.26 20.15
CA GLN A 16 4.27 -6.76 19.83
C GLN A 16 3.98 -5.41 20.51
N GLY A 17 4.38 -5.24 21.76
CA GLY A 17 4.22 -3.98 22.49
C GLY A 17 5.02 -2.82 21.87
N ILE A 18 6.27 -3.06 21.48
CA ILE A 18 7.11 -2.08 20.78
C ILE A 18 6.47 -1.68 19.46
N LYS A 19 6.05 -2.68 18.66
CA LYS A 19 5.40 -2.46 17.38
C LYS A 19 4.13 -1.63 17.51
N LEU A 20 3.26 -1.98 18.46
CA LEU A 20 2.03 -1.27 18.72
C LEU A 20 2.26 0.16 19.19
N GLY A 21 3.24 0.38 20.08
CA GLY A 21 3.64 1.71 20.53
C GLY A 21 4.15 2.58 19.39
N TYR A 22 4.97 2.02 18.49
CA TYR A 22 5.41 2.71 17.28
C TYR A 22 4.23 3.08 16.38
N LEU A 23 3.36 2.12 16.07
CA LEU A 23 2.20 2.34 15.20
C LEU A 23 1.22 3.39 15.75
N ILE A 24 0.99 3.43 17.07
CA ILE A 24 0.17 4.47 17.69
C ILE A 24 0.88 5.84 17.61
N SER A 25 2.21 5.87 17.78
CA SER A 25 2.97 7.13 17.74
C SER A 25 2.93 7.81 16.37
N THR A 26 2.88 7.02 15.29
CA THR A 26 2.87 7.48 13.90
C THR A 26 1.49 7.91 13.41
N LEU A 27 0.42 7.68 14.17
CA LEU A 27 -0.91 8.16 13.80
C LEU A 27 -0.95 9.69 13.75
N GLU A 28 -1.54 10.23 12.68
CA GLU A 28 -1.84 11.66 12.52
C GLU A 28 -3.12 12.05 13.29
N VAL A 29 -3.12 11.81 14.61
CA VAL A 29 -4.21 12.13 15.54
C VAL A 29 -3.68 12.89 16.76
N SER A 30 -4.56 13.49 17.55
CA SER A 30 -4.16 14.19 18.77
C SER A 30 -3.54 13.24 19.80
N ASP A 31 -2.65 13.76 20.65
CA ASP A 31 -2.04 12.97 21.72
C ASP A 31 -3.09 12.40 22.69
N GLU A 32 -4.20 13.11 22.91
CA GLU A 32 -5.34 12.61 23.70
C GLU A 32 -5.95 11.32 23.11
N ILE A 33 -6.02 11.22 21.78
CA ILE A 33 -6.50 10.00 21.12
C ILE A 33 -5.45 8.89 21.24
N LYS A 34 -4.15 9.21 21.11
CA LYS A 34 -3.06 8.24 21.32
C LYS A 34 -3.06 7.69 22.74
N ASP A 35 -3.25 8.55 23.74
CA ASP A 35 -3.36 8.17 25.14
C ASP A 35 -4.60 7.30 25.39
N SER A 36 -5.70 7.59 24.69
CA SER A 36 -6.92 6.77 24.75
C SER A 36 -6.68 5.35 24.22
N PHE A 37 -5.89 5.20 23.15
CA PHE A 37 -5.45 3.88 22.69
C PHE A 37 -4.67 3.16 23.80
N LEU A 38 -3.63 3.78 24.34
CA LEU A 38 -2.80 3.19 25.40
C LEU A 38 -3.62 2.79 26.64
N ALA A 39 -4.63 3.58 26.99
CA ALA A 39 -5.50 3.32 28.13
C ALA A 39 -6.45 2.12 27.93
N ILE A 40 -6.81 1.80 26.69
CA ILE A 40 -7.70 0.66 26.39
C ILE A 40 -6.94 -0.65 26.20
N LEU A 41 -5.68 -0.61 25.78
CA LEU A 41 -4.88 -1.82 25.48
C LEU A 41 -4.91 -2.89 26.59
N PRO A 42 -4.78 -2.57 27.89
CA PRO A 42 -4.79 -3.58 28.95
C PRO A 42 -6.13 -4.32 29.11
N LYS A 43 -7.20 -3.77 28.52
CA LYS A 43 -8.56 -4.33 28.59
C LYS A 43 -8.92 -5.17 27.36
N MET A 44 -8.07 -5.18 26.34
CA MET A 44 -8.29 -5.91 25.11
C MET A 44 -7.85 -7.38 25.25
N SER A 45 -8.55 -8.28 24.57
CA SER A 45 -8.05 -9.65 24.38
C SER A 45 -6.86 -9.65 23.42
N LEU A 46 -6.06 -10.73 23.44
CA LEU A 46 -4.95 -10.88 22.50
C LEU A 46 -5.41 -10.81 21.03
N GLU A 47 -6.53 -11.46 20.70
CA GLU A 47 -7.12 -11.41 19.35
C GLU A 47 -7.51 -9.99 18.93
N GLN A 48 -8.00 -9.18 19.88
CA GLN A 48 -8.33 -7.78 19.62
C GLN A 48 -7.07 -6.93 19.44
N ILE A 49 -6.01 -7.19 20.21
CA ILE A 49 -4.70 -6.52 20.05
C ILE A 49 -4.10 -6.87 18.69
N ASP A 50 -4.11 -8.14 18.29
CA ASP A 50 -3.62 -8.57 16.97
C ASP A 50 -4.41 -7.90 15.84
N SER A 51 -5.75 -7.85 15.96
CA SER A 51 -6.62 -7.17 14.99
C SER A 51 -6.30 -5.66 14.90
N LEU A 52 -6.04 -5.02 16.04
CA LEU A 52 -5.65 -3.61 16.09
C LEU A 52 -4.29 -3.38 15.43
N ILE A 53 -3.30 -4.24 15.72
CA ILE A 53 -1.97 -4.16 15.10
C ILE A 53 -2.10 -4.23 13.57
N LEU A 54 -2.86 -5.21 13.06
CA LEU A 54 -3.07 -5.36 11.61
C LEU A 54 -3.70 -4.11 10.97
N LEU A 55 -4.70 -3.53 11.63
CA LEU A 55 -5.37 -2.32 11.13
C LEU A 55 -4.41 -1.12 11.10
N LEU A 56 -3.63 -0.93 12.17
CA LEU A 56 -2.67 0.16 12.25
C LEU A 56 -1.51 -0.02 11.26
N GLU A 57 -1.04 -1.25 11.04
CA GLU A 57 -0.02 -1.54 10.02
C GLU A 57 -0.52 -1.25 8.62
N GLN A 58 -1.74 -1.66 8.29
CA GLN A 58 -2.32 -1.38 6.99
C GLN A 58 -2.43 0.12 6.74
N ASN A 59 -2.86 0.88 7.75
CA ASN A 59 -2.95 2.33 7.65
C ASN A 59 -1.56 2.97 7.49
N TYR A 60 -0.58 2.55 8.29
CA TYR A 60 0.80 3.01 8.16
C TYR A 60 1.37 2.73 6.77
N LEU A 61 1.19 1.51 6.24
CA LEU A 61 1.67 1.15 4.91
C LEU A 61 1.02 2.01 3.83
N GLN A 62 -0.30 2.20 3.88
CA GLN A 62 -1.01 3.06 2.94
C GLN A 62 -0.47 4.49 2.97
N ASP A 63 -0.20 5.04 4.15
CA ASP A 63 0.34 6.39 4.27
C ASP A 63 1.77 6.50 3.71
N GLN A 64 2.59 5.48 3.92
CA GLN A 64 3.97 5.45 3.41
C GLN A 64 4.04 5.17 1.89
N THR A 65 3.09 4.43 1.31
CA THR A 65 3.12 4.08 -0.13
C THR A 65 2.37 5.04 -1.03
N LYS A 66 1.56 5.98 -0.48
CA LYS A 66 0.79 6.97 -1.24
C LYS A 66 1.53 7.57 -2.43
N GLN A 67 2.78 8.02 -2.25
CA GLN A 67 3.56 8.62 -3.31
C GLN A 67 4.00 7.60 -4.37
N VAL A 68 4.47 6.43 -3.94
CA VAL A 68 4.89 5.35 -4.84
C VAL A 68 3.72 4.84 -5.68
N ASP A 69 2.55 4.70 -5.06
CA ASP A 69 1.32 4.27 -5.73
C ASP A 69 0.88 5.30 -6.78
N GLN A 70 0.98 6.60 -6.46
CA GLN A 70 0.69 7.69 -7.41
C GLN A 70 1.68 7.73 -8.57
N ASP A 71 2.98 7.58 -8.29
CA ASP A 71 4.01 7.58 -9.31
C ASP A 71 3.81 6.41 -10.28
N PHE A 72 3.52 5.22 -9.75
CA PHE A 72 3.23 4.04 -10.55
C PHE A 72 1.95 4.21 -11.41
N GLU A 73 0.89 4.80 -10.87
CA GLU A 73 -0.32 5.10 -11.64
C GLU A 73 -0.04 6.06 -12.80
N ASN A 74 0.81 7.08 -12.57
CA ASN A 74 1.20 8.03 -13.59
C ASN A 74 2.06 7.38 -14.69
N GLU A 75 2.98 6.48 -14.33
CA GLU A 75 3.76 5.71 -15.29
C GLU A 75 2.86 4.83 -16.18
N LEU A 76 1.87 4.15 -15.60
CA LEU A 76 0.91 3.35 -16.36
C LEU A 76 0.08 4.20 -17.33
N LYS A 77 -0.38 5.37 -16.89
CA LYS A 77 -1.10 6.32 -17.76
C LYS A 77 -0.23 6.80 -18.92
N LYS A 78 1.04 7.11 -18.65
CA LYS A 78 2.01 7.51 -19.68
C LYS A 78 2.23 6.39 -20.69
N LEU A 79 2.48 5.17 -20.24
CA LEU A 79 2.67 4.01 -21.10
C LEU A 79 1.44 3.75 -21.98
N SER A 80 0.24 3.86 -21.42
CA SER A 80 -1.01 3.73 -22.18
C SER A 80 -1.15 4.81 -23.26
N ALA A 81 -0.80 6.05 -22.94
CA ALA A 81 -0.83 7.16 -23.90
C ALA A 81 0.16 6.93 -25.05
N GLU A 82 1.39 6.52 -24.75
CA GLU A 82 2.42 6.19 -25.75
C GLU A 82 1.98 5.05 -26.67
N TYR A 83 1.44 3.97 -26.10
CA TYR A 83 0.91 2.85 -26.88
C TYR A 83 -0.22 3.26 -27.83
N ASN A 84 -1.16 4.09 -27.35
CA ASN A 84 -2.27 4.57 -28.16
C ASN A 84 -1.80 5.49 -29.29
N GLN A 85 -0.79 6.33 -29.01
CA GLN A 85 -0.19 7.21 -30.00
C GLN A 85 0.51 6.42 -31.10
N GLU A 86 1.34 5.43 -30.75
CA GLU A 86 2.01 4.57 -31.72
C GLU A 86 1.02 3.75 -32.54
N THR A 87 -0.02 3.20 -31.90
CA THR A 87 -1.09 2.48 -32.61
C THR A 87 -1.80 3.37 -33.61
N LYS A 88 -2.07 4.64 -33.25
CA LYS A 88 -2.69 5.60 -34.16
C LYS A 88 -1.76 5.92 -35.32
N LYS A 89 -0.48 6.18 -35.05
CA LYS A 89 0.53 6.45 -36.08
C LYS A 89 0.63 5.30 -37.09
N ILE A 90 0.68 4.06 -36.61
CA ILE A 90 0.68 2.87 -37.47
C ILE A 90 -0.59 2.82 -38.35
N LYS A 91 -1.77 3.11 -37.79
CA LYS A 91 -3.02 3.14 -38.58
C LYS A 91 -2.99 4.24 -39.65
N ASP A 92 -2.52 5.43 -39.29
CA ASP A 92 -2.43 6.57 -40.20
C ASP A 92 -1.41 6.28 -41.34
N ASP A 93 -0.26 5.68 -41.01
CA ASP A 93 0.76 5.26 -41.98
C ASP A 93 0.24 4.18 -42.94
N VAL A 94 -0.47 3.17 -42.42
CA VAL A 94 -1.07 2.10 -43.24
C VAL A 94 -2.15 2.66 -44.16
N ALA A 95 -3.00 3.56 -43.66
CA ALA A 95 -4.03 4.20 -44.48
C ALA A 95 -3.41 5.01 -45.63
N ALA A 96 -2.34 5.77 -45.36
CA ALA A 96 -1.63 6.52 -46.37
C ALA A 96 -1.00 5.61 -47.45
N GLN A 97 -0.43 4.46 -47.07
CA GLN A 97 0.12 3.49 -48.02
C GLN A 97 -0.96 2.88 -48.92
N ILE A 98 -2.14 2.57 -48.36
CA ILE A 98 -3.27 2.03 -49.15
C ILE A 98 -3.74 3.08 -50.16
N ASP A 99 -3.88 4.34 -49.77
CA ASP A 99 -4.28 5.43 -50.67
C ASP A 99 -3.27 5.63 -51.82
N ASP A 100 -1.97 5.52 -51.54
CA ASP A 100 -0.94 5.62 -52.57
C ASP A 100 -0.98 4.46 -53.57
N VAL A 101 -1.25 3.24 -53.10
CA VAL A 101 -1.44 2.06 -53.98
C VAL A 101 -2.67 2.23 -54.86
N ILE A 102 -3.78 2.74 -54.33
CA ILE A 102 -5.01 2.97 -55.11
C ILE A 102 -4.77 4.01 -56.20
N LYS A 103 -4.00 5.07 -55.94
CA LYS A 103 -3.69 6.12 -56.94
C LYS A 103 -2.79 5.66 -58.08
N GLN A 104 -2.06 4.56 -57.91
CA GLN A 104 -1.17 4.01 -58.93
C GLN A 104 -1.86 3.01 -59.88
N ILE A 105 -3.12 2.66 -59.60
CA ILE A 105 -3.99 1.80 -60.42
C ILE A 105 -4.91 2.67 -61.28
#